data_AF-A0A7Z7CF23-F1
#
_entry.id   AF-A0A7Z7CF23-F1
#
_cell.length_a   1.000
_cell.length_b   1.000
_cell.length_c   1.000
_cell.angle_alpha   90.00
_cell.angle_beta   90.00
_cell.angle_gamma   90.00
#
_symmetry.space_group_name_H-M   'P 1'
#
loop_
_entity.id
_entity.type
_entity.pdbx_description
1 polymer ?
#
loop_
_entity_poly.entity_id
_entity_poly.type
_entity_poly.pdbx_seq_one_letter_code
_entity_poly.pdbx_strand_id
1 'polypeptide(L)'
;MAIWPYFAWYLRLGWNFKDAEPSDLALNAGRILGIVLVIVGFILIVSSCSTGSGADSKWAEQFKEKLDTGQVKEISIGMINPTILSEEEKNTVIQMIQDAELRPFDAGDVVGSNNAGKITFTDETSLDIVIFGPSGGIELHSKAPEMEYKIMSEELKNWFQTNYSD
;
A
#
# COMPACT_ATOMS: atom_id res chain seq x y z
N MET A 1 -26.62 9.72 56.10
CA MET A 1 -27.80 10.48 55.65
C MET A 1 -27.83 10.39 54.14
N ALA A 2 -28.82 9.72 53.54
CA ALA A 2 -29.04 9.78 52.10
C ALA A 2 -29.75 11.11 51.82
N ILE A 3 -28.99 12.16 51.51
CA ILE A 3 -29.50 13.54 51.54
C ILE A 3 -30.50 13.82 50.39
N TRP A 4 -30.62 12.94 49.37
CA TRP A 4 -31.59 13.14 48.30
C TRP A 4 -32.01 11.86 47.57
N PRO A 5 -32.88 11.02 48.16
CA PRO A 5 -33.31 9.75 47.55
C PRO A 5 -33.97 9.93 46.18
N TYR A 6 -34.70 11.04 46.00
CA TYR A 6 -35.34 11.38 44.72
C TYR A 6 -34.32 11.68 43.61
N PHE A 7 -33.24 12.39 43.93
CA PHE A 7 -32.19 12.73 42.97
C PHE A 7 -31.41 11.48 42.54
N ALA A 8 -31.08 10.60 43.50
CA ALA A 8 -30.44 9.33 43.22
C ALA A 8 -31.32 8.41 42.35
N TRP A 9 -32.64 8.38 42.61
CA TRP A 9 -33.59 7.66 41.77
C TRP A 9 -33.72 8.27 40.38
N TYR A 10 -33.80 9.60 40.29
CA TYR A 10 -33.93 10.33 39.03
C TYR A 10 -32.74 10.09 38.10
N LEU A 11 -31.50 10.21 38.61
CA LEU A 11 -30.29 9.95 37.83
C LEU A 11 -30.16 8.49 37.37
N ARG A 12 -30.62 7.54 38.19
CA ARG A 12 -30.49 6.11 37.88
C ARG A 12 -31.56 5.63 36.90
N LEU A 13 -32.81 6.03 37.10
CA LEU A 13 -33.97 5.51 36.36
C LEU A 13 -35.04 6.56 36.07
N GLY A 14 -35.28 7.50 36.98
CA GLY A 14 -36.43 8.41 36.90
C GLY A 14 -36.40 9.36 35.70
N TRP A 15 -35.23 9.67 35.16
CA TRP A 15 -35.10 10.47 33.94
C TRP A 15 -35.69 9.78 32.70
N ASN A 16 -35.80 8.44 32.69
CA ASN A 16 -36.36 7.71 31.56
C ASN A 16 -37.90 7.70 31.52
N PHE A 17 -38.57 8.06 32.62
CA PHE A 17 -40.02 7.91 32.75
C PHE A 17 -40.70 9.26 33.04
N LYS A 18 -41.81 9.51 32.34
CA LYS A 18 -42.75 10.60 32.61
C LYS A 18 -44.15 10.01 32.51
N ASP A 19 -44.85 9.92 33.64
CA ASP A 19 -46.23 9.41 33.71
C ASP A 19 -46.44 8.04 33.01
N ALA A 20 -45.49 7.11 33.20
CA ALA A 20 -45.44 5.78 32.58
C ALA A 20 -45.10 5.74 31.06
N GLU A 21 -44.82 6.88 30.44
CA GLU A 21 -44.28 7.00 29.09
C GLU A 21 -42.78 7.33 29.11
N PRO A 22 -42.01 7.03 28.04
CA PRO A 22 -40.64 7.50 27.92
C PRO A 22 -40.61 9.03 27.98
N SER A 23 -39.77 9.58 28.83
CA SER A 23 -39.67 11.04 28.96
C SER A 23 -39.15 11.66 27.65
N ASP A 24 -39.47 12.94 27.44
CA ASP A 24 -38.92 13.73 26.32
C ASP A 24 -37.37 13.71 26.31
N LEU A 25 -36.77 13.58 27.49
CA LEU A 25 -35.33 13.50 27.68
C LEU A 25 -34.76 12.16 27.21
N ALA A 26 -35.48 11.06 27.45
CA ALA A 26 -35.14 9.72 26.93
C ALA A 26 -35.21 9.66 25.40
N LEU A 27 -36.27 10.23 24.82
CA LEU A 27 -36.44 10.33 23.37
C LEU A 27 -35.32 11.14 22.71
N ASN A 28 -34.95 12.29 23.29
CA ASN A 28 -33.88 13.11 22.78
C ASN A 28 -32.49 12.48 22.97
N ALA A 29 -32.26 11.80 24.11
CA ALA A 29 -31.01 11.07 24.35
C ALA A 29 -30.79 9.96 23.31
N GLY A 30 -31.85 9.19 22.99
CA GLY A 30 -31.78 8.16 21.95
C GLY A 30 -31.46 8.73 20.57
N ARG A 31 -32.07 9.86 20.20
CA ARG A 31 -31.80 10.55 18.92
C ARG A 31 -30.37 11.06 18.83
N ILE A 32 -29.87 11.72 19.88
CA ILE A 32 -28.50 12.26 19.92
C ILE A 32 -27.47 11.13 19.86
N LEU A 33 -27.66 10.07 20.66
CA LEU A 33 -26.76 8.93 20.66
C LEU A 33 -26.74 8.24 19.29
N GLY A 34 -27.90 8.08 18.65
CA GLY A 34 -28.00 7.57 17.28
C GLY A 34 -27.21 8.41 16.28
N ILE A 35 -27.34 9.74 16.33
CA ILE A 35 -26.58 10.65 15.45
C ILE A 35 -25.07 10.50 15.69
N VAL A 36 -24.63 10.44 16.95
CA VAL A 36 -23.21 10.25 17.29
C VAL A 36 -22.69 8.93 16.72
N LEU A 37 -23.42 7.83 16.89
CA LEU A 37 -23.04 6.53 16.36
C LEU A 37 -22.97 6.51 14.83
N VAL A 38 -23.89 7.19 14.14
CA VAL A 38 -23.85 7.33 12.68
C VAL A 38 -22.62 8.11 12.22
N ILE A 39 -22.28 9.22 12.89
CA ILE A 39 -21.09 10.01 12.55
C ILE A 39 -19.82 9.19 12.77
N VAL A 40 -19.69 8.53 13.93
CA VAL A 40 -18.54 7.67 14.23
C VAL A 40 -18.43 6.53 13.23
N GLY A 41 -19.53 5.86 12.91
CA GLY A 41 -19.58 4.80 11.90
C GLY A 41 -19.13 5.30 10.53
N PHE A 42 -19.58 6.49 10.11
CA PHE A 42 -19.19 7.09 8.84
C PHE A 42 -17.70 7.42 8.80
N ILE A 43 -17.16 8.01 9.88
CA ILE A 43 -15.72 8.28 10.01
C ILE A 43 -14.92 6.98 9.88
N LEU A 44 -15.32 5.92 10.60
CA LEU A 44 -14.64 4.63 10.53
C LEU A 44 -14.67 4.01 9.12
N ILE A 45 -15.80 4.08 8.42
CA ILE A 45 -15.94 3.57 7.05
C ILE A 45 -15.03 4.36 6.10
N VAL A 46 -15.06 5.69 6.16
CA VAL A 46 -14.23 6.55 5.30
C VAL A 46 -12.74 6.36 5.61
N SER A 47 -12.36 6.27 6.88
CA SER A 47 -10.97 6.00 7.28
C SER A 47 -10.49 4.63 6.79
N SER A 48 -11.33 3.60 6.81
CA SER A 48 -10.98 2.28 6.28
C SER A 48 -10.78 2.29 4.76
N CYS A 49 -11.60 3.05 4.00
CA CYS A 49 -11.44 3.15 2.55
C CYS A 49 -10.29 4.07 2.10
N SER A 50 -9.74 4.93 2.98
CA SER A 50 -8.65 5.86 2.66
C SER A 50 -7.26 5.20 2.64
N THR A 51 -7.11 3.97 3.11
CA THR A 51 -5.80 3.31 3.23
C THR A 51 -5.26 2.79 1.88
N GLY A 52 -6.10 2.70 0.84
CA GLY A 52 -5.74 2.09 -0.45
C GLY A 52 -4.95 2.97 -1.43
N SER A 53 -4.84 4.30 -1.23
CA SER A 53 -4.17 5.19 -2.20
C SER A 53 -2.81 5.73 -1.72
N GLY A 54 -2.46 5.49 -0.46
CA GLY A 54 -1.20 5.96 0.14
C GLY A 54 -0.17 4.87 0.39
N ALA A 55 -0.54 3.59 0.30
CA ALA A 55 0.40 2.48 0.41
C ALA A 55 1.31 2.41 -0.82
N ASP A 56 0.78 2.73 -1.99
CA ASP A 56 1.48 2.57 -3.26
C ASP A 56 2.61 3.59 -3.45
N SER A 57 2.29 4.87 -3.22
CA SER A 57 3.29 5.94 -3.25
C SER A 57 4.42 5.71 -2.25
N LYS A 58 4.09 5.23 -1.04
CA LYS A 58 5.09 4.94 -0.01
C LYS A 58 6.02 3.80 -0.38
N TRP A 59 5.50 2.72 -0.99
CA TRP A 59 6.36 1.61 -1.41
C TRP A 59 7.36 2.06 -2.48
N ALA A 60 6.91 2.82 -3.47
CA ALA A 60 7.78 3.35 -4.53
C ALA A 60 8.87 4.26 -3.97
N GLU A 61 8.53 5.12 -3.01
CA GLU A 61 9.50 5.96 -2.29
C GLU A 61 10.52 5.13 -1.51
N GLN A 62 10.07 4.15 -0.72
CA GLN A 62 10.95 3.25 0.04
C GLN A 62 11.88 2.44 -0.87
N PHE A 63 11.37 1.96 -2.00
CA PHE A 63 12.19 1.25 -2.98
C PHE A 63 13.28 2.15 -3.54
N LYS A 64 12.96 3.38 -3.96
CA LYS A 64 13.95 4.35 -4.44
C LYS A 64 14.97 4.72 -3.36
N GLU A 65 14.56 4.83 -2.09
CA GLU A 65 15.46 5.05 -0.95
C GLU A 65 16.43 3.88 -0.75
N LYS A 66 15.97 2.62 -0.89
CA LYS A 66 16.86 1.44 -0.86
C LYS A 66 17.91 1.46 -1.97
N LEU A 67 17.54 1.94 -3.16
CA LEU A 67 18.48 2.12 -4.26
C LEU A 67 19.53 3.21 -3.95
N ASP A 68 19.08 4.35 -3.42
CA ASP A 68 19.94 5.50 -3.10
C ASP A 68 20.94 5.24 -1.97
N THR A 69 20.49 4.51 -0.95
CA THR A 69 21.32 4.15 0.21
C THR A 69 22.35 3.04 -0.09
N GLY A 70 22.42 2.56 -1.33
CA GLY A 70 23.38 1.53 -1.74
C GLY A 70 23.08 0.14 -1.17
N GLN A 71 21.82 -0.14 -0.82
CA GLN A 71 21.41 -1.43 -0.25
C GLN A 71 21.25 -2.54 -1.31
N VAL A 72 21.55 -2.26 -2.58
CA VAL A 72 21.52 -3.26 -3.65
C VAL A 72 22.79 -4.10 -3.61
N LYS A 73 22.65 -5.37 -3.22
CA LYS A 73 23.75 -6.34 -3.20
C LYS A 73 24.10 -6.77 -4.62
N GLU A 74 23.11 -7.20 -5.38
CA GLU A 74 23.28 -7.68 -6.75
C GLU A 74 21.98 -7.55 -7.55
N ILE A 75 22.12 -7.49 -8.86
CA ILE A 75 21.02 -7.60 -9.83
C ILE A 75 21.36 -8.75 -10.76
N SER A 76 20.41 -9.66 -10.96
CA SER A 76 20.58 -10.79 -11.88
C SER A 76 19.49 -10.83 -12.93
N ILE A 77 19.85 -11.22 -14.16
CA ILE A 77 18.96 -11.23 -15.33
C ILE A 77 19.01 -12.60 -15.99
N GLY A 78 17.85 -13.17 -16.33
CA GLY A 78 17.70 -14.47 -16.97
C GLY A 78 16.83 -15.43 -16.15
N MET A 79 16.00 -16.23 -16.84
CA MET A 79 15.11 -17.20 -16.19
C MET A 79 15.77 -18.56 -15.91
N ILE A 80 16.54 -19.09 -16.86
CA ILE A 80 17.06 -20.48 -16.80
C ILE A 80 18.52 -20.52 -16.34
N ASN A 81 19.28 -19.44 -16.49
CA ASN A 81 20.63 -19.26 -15.94
C ASN A 81 20.88 -17.76 -15.71
N PRO A 82 20.55 -17.22 -14.52
CA PRO A 82 20.63 -15.79 -14.29
C PRO A 82 22.09 -15.32 -14.32
N THR A 83 22.36 -14.31 -15.14
CA THR A 83 23.64 -13.60 -15.19
C THR A 83 23.60 -12.46 -14.18
N ILE A 84 24.58 -12.41 -13.27
CA ILE A 84 24.74 -11.31 -12.33
C ILE A 84 25.39 -10.14 -13.08
N LEU A 85 24.77 -8.96 -12.99
CA LEU A 85 25.32 -7.74 -13.57
C LEU A 85 26.67 -7.40 -12.94
N SER A 86 27.62 -6.91 -13.74
CA SER A 86 28.84 -6.31 -13.22
C SER A 86 28.53 -5.05 -12.40
N GLU A 87 29.48 -4.56 -11.60
CA GLU A 87 29.29 -3.35 -10.79
C GLU A 87 28.94 -2.11 -11.64
N GLU A 88 29.54 -2.00 -12.83
CA GLU A 88 29.27 -0.89 -13.76
C GLU A 88 27.84 -0.96 -14.33
N GLU A 89 27.41 -2.15 -14.76
CA GLU A 89 26.07 -2.39 -15.27
C GLU A 89 25.01 -2.19 -14.19
N LYS A 90 25.27 -2.71 -12.98
CA LYS A 90 24.41 -2.54 -11.81
C LYS A 90 24.19 -1.06 -11.50
N ASN A 91 25.26 -0.26 -11.43
CA ASN A 91 25.15 1.17 -11.14
C ASN A 91 24.39 1.91 -12.24
N THR A 92 24.61 1.55 -13.51
CA THR A 92 23.89 2.11 -14.65
C THR A 92 22.38 1.82 -14.55
N VAL A 93 22.01 0.57 -14.28
CA VAL A 93 20.61 0.16 -14.10
C VAL A 93 19.97 0.85 -12.90
N ILE A 94 20.67 0.93 -11.76
CA ILE A 94 20.18 1.63 -10.56
C ILE A 94 19.87 3.10 -10.90
N GLN A 95 20.80 3.78 -11.56
CA GLN A 95 20.62 5.19 -11.94
C GLN A 95 19.41 5.37 -12.87
N MET A 96 19.28 4.54 -13.90
CA MET A 96 18.12 4.58 -14.81
C MET A 96 16.79 4.34 -14.10
N ILE A 97 16.76 3.49 -13.05
CA ILE A 97 15.55 3.26 -12.24
C ILE A 97 15.28 4.45 -11.31
N GLN A 98 16.32 5.05 -10.71
CA GLN A 98 16.16 6.23 -9.85
C GLN A 98 15.57 7.42 -10.60
N ASP A 99 16.02 7.66 -11.83
CA ASP A 99 15.56 8.75 -12.69
C ASP A 99 14.15 8.51 -13.27
N ALA A 100 13.70 7.25 -13.33
CA ALA A 100 12.42 6.88 -13.90
C ALA A 100 11.23 7.14 -12.97
N GLU A 101 10.07 7.46 -13.53
CA GLU A 101 8.80 7.43 -12.80
C GLU A 101 8.39 5.95 -12.55
N LEU A 102 7.96 5.64 -11.33
CA LEU A 102 7.36 4.35 -10.99
C LEU A 102 5.84 4.52 -10.97
N ARG A 103 5.16 3.79 -11.85
CA ARG A 103 3.70 3.87 -11.98
C ARG A 103 3.05 2.55 -11.52
N PRO A 104 2.16 2.58 -10.52
CA PRO A 104 1.44 1.39 -10.12
C PRO A 104 0.52 0.92 -11.26
N PHE A 105 0.39 -0.38 -11.44
CA PHE A 105 -0.56 -1.00 -12.35
C PHE A 105 -1.02 -2.36 -11.79
N ASP A 106 -2.17 -2.82 -12.27
CA ASP A 106 -2.73 -4.13 -11.92
C ASP A 106 -2.41 -5.09 -13.07
N ALA A 107 -1.57 -6.10 -12.81
CA ALA A 107 -1.23 -7.13 -13.79
C ALA A 107 -2.38 -8.14 -14.03
N GLY A 108 -3.33 -8.24 -13.11
CA GLY A 108 -4.40 -9.24 -13.12
C GLY A 108 -3.88 -10.67 -13.25
N ASP A 109 -4.62 -11.52 -13.95
CA ASP A 109 -4.22 -12.92 -14.22
C ASP A 109 -3.26 -13.08 -15.41
N VAL A 110 -2.78 -11.97 -16.01
CA VAL A 110 -1.96 -12.04 -17.22
C VAL A 110 -0.52 -12.37 -16.84
N VAL A 111 -0.11 -13.59 -17.16
CA VAL A 111 1.26 -14.05 -16.94
C VAL A 111 1.97 -14.16 -18.28
N GLY A 112 3.01 -13.35 -18.48
CA GLY A 112 3.84 -13.40 -19.67
C GLY A 112 5.02 -12.45 -19.52
N SER A 113 6.21 -12.88 -19.92
CA SER A 113 7.41 -12.04 -19.95
C SER A 113 8.38 -12.58 -20.98
N ASN A 114 9.18 -11.71 -21.57
CA ASN A 114 10.24 -12.15 -22.49
C ASN A 114 11.51 -12.51 -21.69
N ASN A 115 11.77 -11.77 -20.61
CA ASN A 115 12.87 -12.04 -19.72
C ASN A 115 12.47 -11.67 -18.28
N ALA A 116 13.21 -12.17 -17.29
CA ALA A 116 12.99 -11.83 -15.90
C ALA A 116 14.33 -11.71 -15.17
N GLY A 117 14.32 -11.04 -14.04
CA GLY A 117 15.48 -10.83 -13.21
C GLY A 117 15.10 -10.66 -11.75
N LYS A 118 16.11 -10.41 -10.93
CA LYS A 118 15.95 -10.24 -9.49
C LYS A 118 16.91 -9.18 -8.97
N ILE A 119 16.40 -8.27 -8.16
CA ILE A 119 17.20 -7.38 -7.31
C ILE A 119 17.29 -8.04 -5.95
N THR A 120 18.51 -8.31 -5.49
CA THR A 120 18.76 -8.80 -4.14
C THR A 120 19.36 -7.66 -3.31
N PHE A 121 18.75 -7.37 -2.17
CA PHE A 121 19.20 -6.34 -1.24
C PHE A 121 20.15 -6.92 -0.19
N THR A 122 20.87 -6.04 0.51
CA THR A 122 21.82 -6.42 1.58
C THR A 122 21.14 -7.07 2.79
N ASP A 123 19.84 -6.84 2.98
CA ASP A 123 19.00 -7.46 4.03
C ASP A 123 18.46 -8.85 3.60
N GLU A 124 18.98 -9.41 2.51
CA GLU A 124 18.55 -10.67 1.87
C GLU A 124 17.12 -10.66 1.31
N THR A 125 16.42 -9.52 1.36
CA THR A 125 15.16 -9.36 0.65
C THR A 125 15.42 -9.31 -0.85
N SER A 126 14.44 -9.75 -1.64
CA SER A 126 14.52 -9.72 -3.09
C SER A 126 13.24 -9.21 -3.73
N LEU A 127 13.42 -8.59 -4.89
CA LEU A 127 12.36 -8.05 -5.74
C LEU A 127 12.51 -8.62 -7.15
N ASP A 128 11.41 -9.10 -7.71
CA ASP A 128 11.44 -9.66 -9.06
C ASP A 128 11.31 -8.51 -10.08
N ILE A 129 12.14 -8.56 -11.11
CA ILE A 129 12.08 -7.66 -12.27
C ILE A 129 11.49 -8.46 -13.42
N VAL A 130 10.41 -7.99 -14.01
CA VAL A 130 9.83 -8.60 -15.21
C VAL A 130 10.10 -7.70 -16.40
N ILE A 131 10.73 -8.26 -17.44
CA ILE A 131 11.20 -7.52 -18.61
C ILE A 131 10.29 -7.87 -19.78
N PHE A 132 9.63 -6.85 -20.33
CA PHE A 132 8.57 -6.98 -21.33
C PHE A 132 7.41 -7.84 -20.83
N GLY A 133 6.92 -7.51 -19.64
CA GLY A 133 5.74 -8.14 -19.04
C GLY A 133 4.41 -7.64 -19.63
N PRO A 134 3.27 -7.93 -18.97
CA PRO A 134 1.93 -7.54 -19.42
C PRO A 134 1.74 -6.03 -19.65
N SER A 135 2.50 -5.20 -18.95
CA SER A 135 2.48 -3.74 -19.11
C SER A 135 3.17 -3.25 -20.40
N GLY A 136 3.88 -4.15 -21.11
CA GLY A 136 4.70 -3.84 -22.28
C GLY A 136 6.02 -3.12 -21.97
N GLY A 137 6.45 -3.11 -20.71
CA GLY A 137 7.67 -2.44 -20.25
C GLY A 137 8.46 -3.26 -19.24
N ILE A 138 9.23 -2.57 -18.40
CA ILE A 138 9.95 -3.17 -17.28
C ILE A 138 9.09 -3.02 -16.03
N GLU A 139 8.91 -4.10 -15.30
CA GLU A 139 8.00 -4.18 -14.16
C GLU A 139 8.72 -4.67 -12.91
N LEU A 140 8.24 -4.21 -11.76
CA LEU A 140 8.70 -4.60 -10.45
C LEU A 140 7.58 -5.35 -9.74
N HIS A 141 7.83 -6.62 -9.48
CA HIS A 141 6.90 -7.54 -8.85
C HIS A 141 7.41 -7.85 -7.45
N SER A 142 6.70 -7.37 -6.44
CA SER A 142 7.01 -7.65 -5.04
C SER A 142 6.00 -8.62 -4.47
N LYS A 143 6.41 -9.42 -3.49
CA LYS A 143 5.52 -10.39 -2.81
C LYS A 143 4.53 -9.73 -1.83
N ALA A 144 4.70 -8.45 -1.51
CA ALA A 144 4.04 -7.76 -0.41
C ALA A 144 3.04 -6.65 -0.80
N PRO A 145 3.12 -5.95 -1.95
CA PRO A 145 2.05 -5.06 -2.37
C PRO A 145 0.95 -5.83 -3.11
N GLU A 146 -0.27 -5.29 -3.04
CA GLU A 146 -1.41 -5.73 -3.83
C GLU A 146 -1.29 -5.32 -5.32
N MET A 147 -0.24 -4.55 -5.68
CA MET A 147 -0.06 -3.92 -6.99
C MET A 147 1.40 -4.01 -7.46
N GLU A 148 1.60 -4.19 -8.77
CA GLU A 148 2.91 -4.14 -9.42
C GLU A 148 3.27 -2.71 -9.87
N TYR A 149 4.56 -2.46 -10.13
CA TYR A 149 5.02 -1.15 -10.65
C TYR A 149 5.65 -1.27 -12.00
N LYS A 150 5.26 -0.39 -12.91
CA LYS A 150 5.93 -0.19 -14.19
C LYS A 150 7.00 0.90 -14.04
N ILE A 151 8.22 0.60 -14.46
CA ILE A 151 9.29 1.59 -14.59
C ILE A 151 9.12 2.31 -15.92
N MET A 152 8.84 3.61 -15.86
CA MET A 152 8.65 4.46 -17.04
C MET A 152 10.01 4.96 -17.56
N SER A 153 10.77 4.07 -18.21
CA SER A 153 12.06 4.42 -18.83
C SER A 153 12.27 3.66 -20.14
N GLU A 154 12.25 4.39 -21.26
CA GLU A 154 12.63 3.84 -22.56
C GLU A 154 14.12 3.55 -22.65
N GLU A 155 14.95 4.32 -21.92
CA GLU A 155 16.39 4.08 -21.85
C GLU A 155 16.70 2.72 -21.23
N LEU A 156 16.11 2.43 -20.06
CA LEU A 156 16.27 1.15 -19.38
C LEU A 156 15.77 -0.02 -20.23
N LYS A 157 14.64 0.18 -20.90
CA LYS A 157 14.05 -0.81 -21.81
C LYS A 157 14.99 -1.14 -22.98
N ASN A 158 15.55 -0.12 -23.64
CA ASN A 158 16.50 -0.28 -24.73
C ASN A 158 17.81 -0.90 -24.24
N TRP A 159 18.25 -0.55 -23.03
CA TRP A 159 19.44 -1.10 -22.41
C TRP A 159 19.30 -2.61 -22.20
N PHE A 160 18.19 -3.08 -21.63
CA PHE A 160 17.93 -4.52 -21.49
C PHE A 160 17.79 -5.22 -22.84
N GLN A 161 17.16 -4.59 -23.84
CA GLN A 161 17.12 -5.16 -25.19
C GLN A 161 18.51 -5.30 -25.81
N THR A 162 19.40 -4.35 -25.57
CA THR A 162 20.72 -4.36 -26.22
C THR A 162 21.65 -5.37 -25.56
N ASN A 163 21.59 -5.49 -24.23
CA ASN A 163 22.54 -6.29 -23.45
C ASN A 163 22.03 -7.68 -23.08
N TYR A 164 20.71 -7.89 -23.04
CA TYR A 164 20.07 -9.13 -22.55
C TYR A 164 18.82 -9.54 -23.35
N SER A 165 18.76 -9.19 -24.65
CA SER A 165 17.83 -9.86 -25.57
C SER A 165 18.39 -11.24 -25.91
N ASP A 166 18.05 -12.24 -25.11
CA ASP A 166 18.13 -13.64 -25.53
C ASP A 166 16.89 -14.02 -26.35
#